data_AF-A0A1G2YR18-F1
#
_entry.id   AF-A0A1G2YR18-F1
#
_cell.length_a   1.000
_cell.length_b   1.000
_cell.length_c   1.000
_cell.angle_alpha   90.00
_cell.angle_beta   90.00
_cell.angle_gamma   90.00
#
_symmetry.space_group_name_H-M   'P 1'
#
loop_
_entity.id
_entity.type
_entity.pdbx_description
1 polymer ?
#
loop_
_entity_poly.entity_id
_entity_poly.type
_entity_poly.pdbx_seq_one_letter_code
_entity_poly.pdbx_strand_id
1 'polypeptide(L)' 'MKIEITKGKFKGIRGRVVGVYTDGRYDINVIKSKPTQPTQPSQPKIPTQMVIKINNCREI' A
#
# COMPACT_ATOMS: atom_id res chain seq x y z
N MET A 1 5.69 11.10 3.53
CA MET A 1 5.00 10.93 2.23
C MET A 1 3.91 9.88 2.36
N LYS A 2 2.66 10.24 2.09
CA LYS A 2 1.54 9.29 1.98
C LYS A 2 1.34 8.96 0.51
N ILE A 3 1.06 7.70 0.23
CA ILE A 3 0.87 7.22 -1.14
C ILE A 3 -0.35 6.31 -1.22
N GLU A 4 -0.96 6.29 -2.40
CA GLU A 4 -1.99 5.34 -2.78
C GLU A 4 -1.47 4.49 -3.93
N ILE A 5 -1.58 3.18 -3.80
CA ILE A 5 -1.23 2.25 -4.87
C ILE A 5 -2.30 2.37 -5.98
N THR A 6 -1.86 2.66 -7.20
CA THR A 6 -2.75 2.89 -8.35
C THR A 6 -2.81 1.71 -9.32
N LYS A 7 -1.85 0.76 -9.22
CA LYS A 7 -1.70 -0.39 -10.13
C LYS A 7 -1.43 -1.70 -9.39
N GLY A 8 -1.76 -2.83 -10.04
CA GLY A 8 -1.49 -4.18 -9.53
C GLY A 8 -2.49 -4.68 -8.47
N LYS A 9 -2.15 -5.80 -7.82
CA LYS A 9 -3.03 -6.52 -6.88
C LYS A 9 -3.44 -5.75 -5.61
N PHE A 10 -2.73 -4.65 -5.31
CA PHE A 10 -2.97 -3.84 -4.12
C PHE A 10 -3.50 -2.44 -4.47
N LYS A 11 -4.07 -2.25 -5.68
CA LYS A 11 -4.68 -0.98 -6.09
C LYS A 11 -5.72 -0.53 -5.04
N GLY A 12 -5.65 0.75 -4.65
CA GLY A 12 -6.51 1.37 -3.64
C GLY A 12 -5.97 1.27 -2.20
N ILE A 13 -4.91 0.50 -1.96
CA ILE A 13 -4.24 0.48 -0.66
C ILE A 13 -3.47 1.78 -0.45
N ARG A 14 -3.66 2.37 0.73
CA ARG A 14 -2.95 3.57 1.17
C ARG A 14 -1.86 3.18 2.17
N GLY A 15 -0.74 3.88 2.10
CA GLY A 15 0.39 3.63 2.97
C GLY A 15 1.21 4.88 3.22
N ARG A 16 2.08 4.80 4.22
CA ARG A 16 3.11 5.79 4.48
C ARG A 16 4.44 5.22 4.01
N VAL A 17 5.15 5.96 3.17
CA VAL A 17 6.52 5.61 2.80
C VAL A 17 7.40 5.70 4.04
N VAL A 18 8.09 4.61 4.36
CA VAL A 18 9.05 4.50 5.47
C VAL A 18 10.49 4.33 4.97
N GLY A 19 10.68 3.94 3.71
CA GLY A 19 11.99 3.84 3.08
C GLY A 19 11.93 4.08 1.57
N VAL A 20 13.00 4.63 1.02
CA VAL A 20 13.17 4.83 -0.43
C VAL A 20 14.44 4.10 -0.85
N TYR A 21 14.30 3.18 -1.80
CA TYR A 21 15.41 2.46 -2.38
C TYR A 21 15.90 3.17 -3.64
N THR A 22 17.20 3.09 -3.91
CA THR A 22 17.86 3.70 -5.07
C THR A 22 17.39 3.12 -6.41
N ASP A 23 16.76 1.95 -6.39
CA ASP A 23 16.23 1.27 -7.57
C ASP A 23 14.77 1.65 -7.91
N GLY A 24 14.26 2.73 -7.30
CA GLY A 24 12.92 3.24 -7.61
C GLY A 24 11.80 2.42 -6.97
N ARG A 25 12.06 1.89 -5.76
CA ARG A 25 11.05 1.25 -4.91
C ARG A 25 10.85 2.03 -3.62
N TYR A 26 9.63 2.00 -3.10
CA TYR A 26 9.27 2.49 -1.79
C TYR A 26 8.95 1.33 -0.87
N ASP A 27 9.53 1.34 0.33
CA ASP A 27 8.99 0.57 1.44
C ASP A 27 7.86 1.37 2.08
N ILE A 28 6.69 0.76 2.16
CA ILE A 28 5.47 1.40 2.64
C ILE A 28 4.91 0.62 3.83
N ASN A 29 4.53 1.35 4.87
CA ASN A 29 3.73 0.82 5.96
C ASN A 29 2.26 1.08 5.62
N VAL A 30 1.47 0.01 5.46
CA VAL A 30 0.08 0.08 5.03
C VAL A 30 -0.77 0.71 6.13
N ILE A 31 -1.44 1.81 5.80
CA ILE A 31 -2.44 2.43 6.66
C ILE A 31 -3.77 1.92 6.16
N LYS A 32 -4.34 0.92 6.85
CA LYS A 32 -5.70 0.46 6.54
C LYS A 32 -6.63 1.66 6.56
N SER A 33 -7.21 2.00 5.43
CA SER A 33 -8.44 2.79 5.42
C SER A 33 -9.43 2.00 6.27
N LYS A 34 -9.99 2.66 7.29
CA LYS A 34 -10.92 2.10 8.26
C LYS A 34 -11.89 1.16 7.51
N PRO A 35 -11.98 -0.14 7.86
CA PRO A 35 -12.85 -1.05 7.14
C PRO A 35 -14.28 -0.59 7.35
N THR A 36 -14.93 -0.11 6.30
CA THR A 36 -16.38 0.06 6.30
C THR A 36 -16.97 -1.36 6.18
N GLN A 37 -17.24 -1.94 7.36
CA GLN A 37 -17.99 -3.17 7.63
C GLN A 37 -17.33 -4.55 7.46
N PRO A 38 -17.82 -5.55 8.26
CA PRO A 38 -17.21 -6.86 8.42
C PRO A 38 -17.97 -7.89 7.58
N THR A 39 -17.44 -8.26 6.41
CA THR A 39 -18.00 -9.42 5.70
C THR A 39 -16.93 -10.13 4.89
N GLN A 40 -16.86 -11.44 5.13
CA GLN A 40 -16.13 -12.51 4.43
C GLN A 40 -14.70 -12.87 4.88
N PRO A 41 -14.48 -14.15 5.26
CA PRO A 41 -13.17 -14.73 5.51
C PRO A 41 -12.51 -15.12 4.18
N SER A 42 -12.07 -14.13 3.41
CA SER A 42 -11.21 -14.37 2.24
C SER A 42 -10.30 -13.19 1.93
N GLN A 43 -10.19 -12.22 2.85
CA GLN A 43 -9.18 -11.17 2.73
C GLN A 43 -7.80 -11.80 2.93
N PRO A 44 -6.89 -11.75 1.93
CA PRO A 44 -5.49 -12.04 2.18
C PRO A 44 -5.04 -11.12 3.31
N LYS A 45 -4.39 -11.65 4.35
CA LYS A 45 -3.71 -10.82 5.35
C LYS A 45 -2.69 -9.97 4.61
N ILE A 46 -3.07 -8.74 4.27
CA ILE A 46 -2.16 -7.80 3.60
C ILE A 46 -1.01 -7.57 4.58
N PRO A 47 0.24 -7.80 4.17
CA PRO A 47 1.38 -7.56 5.04
C PRO A 47 1.40 -6.08 5.42
N THR A 48 1.67 -5.81 6.70
CA THR A 48 1.68 -4.44 7.23
C THR A 48 2.75 -3.59 6.55
N GLN A 49 3.85 -4.21 6.12
CA GLN A 49 4.92 -3.58 5.35
C GLN A 49 5.02 -4.18 3.96
N MET A 50 5.20 -3.34 2.96
CA MET A 50 5.25 -3.75 1.56
C MET A 50 6.23 -2.90 0.78
N VAL A 51 6.88 -3.52 -0.21
CA VAL A 51 7.72 -2.79 -1.17
C VAL A 51 6.95 -2.61 -2.48
N ILE A 52 6.79 -1.36 -2.93
CA ILE A 52 6.06 -0.99 -4.15
C ILE A 52 6.96 -0.18 -5.08
N LYS A 53 6.88 -0.40 -6.40
CA LYS A 53 7.55 0.47 -7.37
C LYS A 53 6.89 1.85 -7.39
N ILE A 54 7.69 2.90 -7.51
CA ILE A 54 7.22 4.29 -7.48
C ILE A 54 6.14 4.54 -8.56
N ASN A 55 6.31 3.95 -9.76
CA ASN A 55 5.37 4.09 -10.88
C ASN A 55 4.00 3.40 -10.69
N ASN A 56 3.83 2.64 -9.60
CA ASN A 56 2.60 1.95 -9.24
C ASN A 56 1.86 2.64 -8.09
N CYS A 57 2.34 3.80 -7.65
CA CYS A 57 1.71 4.60 -6.62
C CYS A 57 1.72 6.08 -6.98
N ARG A 58 0.84 6.85 -6.35
CA ARG A 58 0.82 8.31 -6.41
C ARG A 58 0.88 8.87 -4.99
N GLU A 59 1.49 10.04 -4.84
CA GLU A 59 1.40 10.80 -3.60
C GLU A 59 -0.03 11.30 -3.38
N ILE A 60 -0.49 11.31 -2.12
CA ILE A 60 -1.82 11.79 -1.68
C ILE A 60 -1.75 12.56 -0.37
#